data_AF-A0A7R9ITW7-F1
#
_entry.id   AF-A0A7R9ITW7-F1
#
_cell.length_a   1.000
_cell.length_b   1.000
_cell.length_c   1.000
_cell.angle_alpha   90.00
_cell.angle_beta   90.00
_cell.angle_gamma   90.00
#
_symmetry.space_group_name_H-M   'P 1'
#
loop_
_entity.id
_entity.type
_entity.pdbx_description
1 polymer ?
#
loop_
_entity_poly.entity_id
_entity_poly.type
_entity_poly.pdbx_seq_one_letter_code
_entity_poly.pdbx_strand_id
1 'polypeptide(L)'
;MNHWPALSRWQDLNYIKMAAGLRTVPIELGDHYISPDWSQKLMTIAEFVDKHVLKEGGGLEVGYLAQHQLFDQVPELKADIREPDYCCISDNLDDDCENEETDINAWFGPKGTLSPLHTDPKHNLLAQVRD
;
A
#
# COMPACT_ATOMS: atom_id res chain seq x y z
N MET A 1 14.73 -7.65 3.29
CA MET A 1 13.85 -6.65 3.94
C MET A 1 13.62 -6.92 5.44
N ASN A 2 14.14 -8.02 6.02
CA ASN A 2 13.91 -8.44 7.41
C ASN A 2 14.33 -7.43 8.52
N HIS A 3 15.09 -6.38 8.18
CA HIS A 3 15.54 -5.35 9.10
C HIS A 3 14.65 -4.09 9.09
N TRP A 4 13.59 -4.05 8.27
CA TRP A 4 12.70 -2.89 8.21
C TRP A 4 11.93 -2.69 9.52
N PRO A 5 11.93 -1.47 10.11
CA PRO A 5 11.11 -1.16 11.27
C PRO A 5 9.62 -1.49 11.07
N ALA A 6 9.10 -1.38 9.85
CA ALA A 6 7.73 -1.70 9.46
C ALA A 6 7.28 -3.10 9.93
N LEU A 7 8.17 -4.10 9.88
CA LEU A 7 7.85 -5.48 10.27
C LEU A 7 7.43 -5.59 11.74
N SER A 8 7.88 -4.67 12.59
CA SER A 8 7.53 -4.62 14.01
C SER A 8 6.46 -3.56 14.31
N ARG A 9 6.62 -2.35 13.77
CA ARG A 9 5.76 -1.19 14.10
C ARG A 9 4.36 -1.31 13.51
N TRP A 10 4.25 -1.83 12.28
CA TRP A 10 2.97 -1.86 11.57
C TRP A 10 2.07 -3.04 12.00
N GLN A 11 2.55 -3.88 12.91
CA GLN A 11 1.72 -4.89 13.59
C GLN A 11 0.67 -4.22 14.49
N ASP A 12 1.00 -3.07 15.07
CA ASP A 12 0.05 -2.24 15.82
C ASP A 12 -0.67 -1.26 14.89
N LEU A 13 -1.95 -1.50 14.62
CA LEU A 13 -2.76 -0.60 13.80
C LEU A 13 -2.95 0.78 14.44
N ASN A 14 -2.76 0.92 15.76
CA ASN A 14 -2.77 2.24 16.40
C ASN A 14 -1.58 3.09 15.97
N TYR A 15 -0.41 2.48 15.70
CA TYR A 15 0.72 3.20 15.14
C TYR A 15 0.39 3.77 13.76
N ILE A 16 -0.23 2.96 12.88
CA ILE A 16 -0.69 3.41 11.56
C ILE A 16 -1.72 4.54 11.68
N LYS A 17 -2.70 4.39 12.57
CA LYS A 17 -3.70 5.45 12.83
C LYS A 17 -3.06 6.72 13.40
N MET A 18 -2.04 6.61 14.24
CA MET A 18 -1.33 7.77 14.79
C MET A 18 -0.51 8.50 13.73
N ALA A 19 0.23 7.77 12.89
CA ALA A 19 1.09 8.35 11.86
C ALA A 19 0.28 8.92 10.68
N ALA A 20 -0.78 8.22 10.27
CA ALA A 20 -1.43 8.45 8.98
C ALA A 20 -2.95 8.61 9.08
N GLY A 21 -3.57 8.44 10.25
CA GLY A 21 -5.02 8.28 10.38
C GLY A 21 -5.87 9.42 9.82
N LEU A 22 -5.36 10.65 9.81
CA LEU A 22 -6.05 11.82 9.25
C LEU A 22 -5.84 12.03 7.75
N ARG A 23 -4.99 11.23 7.10
CA ARG A 23 -4.73 11.34 5.66
C ARG A 23 -5.86 10.68 4.88
N THR A 24 -6.29 11.37 3.82
CA THR A 24 -7.33 10.88 2.92
C THR A 24 -6.69 10.02 1.84
N VAL A 25 -7.18 8.80 1.70
CA VAL A 25 -6.68 7.82 0.73
C VAL A 25 -7.82 7.28 -0.14
N PRO A 26 -7.51 6.86 -1.38
CA PRO A 26 -8.44 6.15 -2.22
C PRO A 26 -8.57 4.68 -1.78
N ILE A 27 -9.78 4.25 -1.46
CA ILE A 27 -10.09 2.86 -1.13
C ILE A 27 -10.97 2.27 -2.22
N GLU A 28 -10.53 1.15 -2.79
CA GLU A 28 -11.34 0.29 -3.65
C GLU A 28 -12.34 -0.49 -2.79
N LEU A 29 -13.60 -0.54 -3.22
CA LEU A 29 -14.70 -1.21 -2.55
C LEU A 29 -15.33 -2.23 -3.52
N GLY A 30 -15.63 -3.41 -3.01
CA GLY A 30 -16.13 -4.55 -3.79
C GLY A 30 -15.10 -5.67 -3.91
N ASP A 31 -15.43 -6.72 -4.68
CA ASP A 31 -14.58 -7.91 -4.76
C ASP A 31 -13.23 -7.65 -5.46
N HIS A 32 -13.24 -6.91 -6.57
CA HIS A 32 -12.07 -6.56 -7.38
C HIS A 32 -12.43 -5.56 -8.49
N TYR A 33 -11.44 -4.89 -9.09
CA TYR A 33 -11.62 -3.81 -10.07
C TYR A 33 -12.30 -4.18 -11.41
N ILE A 34 -12.57 -5.46 -11.66
CA ILE A 34 -13.30 -5.93 -12.87
C ILE A 34 -14.77 -6.20 -12.53
N SER A 35 -15.13 -6.21 -11.24
CA SER A 35 -16.48 -6.51 -10.78
C SER A 35 -17.45 -5.36 -11.08
N PRO A 36 -18.70 -5.62 -11.46
CA PRO A 36 -19.68 -4.56 -11.79
C PRO A 36 -20.08 -3.69 -10.59
N ASP A 37 -19.90 -4.18 -9.37
CA ASP A 37 -20.15 -3.47 -8.11
C ASP A 37 -18.90 -2.73 -7.59
N TRP A 38 -17.77 -2.82 -8.30
CA TRP A 38 -16.56 -2.12 -7.89
C TRP A 38 -16.75 -0.61 -7.91
N SER A 39 -16.26 0.04 -6.87
CA SER A 39 -16.19 1.49 -6.80
C SER A 39 -14.96 1.94 -6.02
N GLN A 40 -14.67 3.23 -6.09
CA GLN A 40 -13.58 3.85 -5.35
C GLN A 40 -14.12 5.00 -4.51
N LYS A 41 -13.74 5.04 -3.23
CA LYS A 41 -14.15 6.08 -2.29
C LYS A 41 -12.95 6.68 -1.58
N LEU A 42 -12.94 8.00 -1.47
CA LEU A 42 -12.00 8.70 -0.59
C LEU A 42 -12.49 8.63 0.86
N MET A 43 -11.62 8.17 1.75
CA MET A 43 -11.85 8.19 3.19
C MET A 43 -10.53 8.37 3.94
N THR A 44 -10.61 8.65 5.23
CA THR A 44 -9.39 8.73 6.05
C THR A 44 -8.82 7.34 6.34
N ILE A 45 -7.51 7.23 6.57
CA ILE A 45 -6.91 5.94 6.98
C ILE A 45 -7.51 5.43 8.29
N ALA A 46 -7.82 6.31 9.25
CA ALA A 46 -8.48 5.90 10.48
C ALA A 46 -9.86 5.27 10.19
N GLU A 47 -10.68 5.93 9.37
CA GLU A 47 -11.98 5.39 8.95
C GLU A 47 -11.84 4.05 8.22
N PHE A 48 -10.87 3.94 7.32
CA PHE A 48 -10.58 2.70 6.59
C PHE A 48 -10.21 1.54 7.52
N VAL A 49 -9.27 1.79 8.44
CA VAL A 49 -8.82 0.81 9.42
C VAL A 49 -9.98 0.33 10.29
N ASP A 50 -10.76 1.25 10.83
CA ASP A 50 -11.84 0.90 11.76
C ASP A 50 -12.96 0.13 11.03
N LYS A 51 -13.38 0.60 9.83
CA LYS A 51 -14.52 0.02 9.11
C LYS A 51 -14.22 -1.24 8.29
N HIS A 52 -13.07 -1.31 7.62
CA HIS A 52 -12.78 -2.37 6.64
C HIS A 52 -11.75 -3.37 7.15
N VAL A 53 -10.77 -2.93 7.95
CA VAL A 53 -9.71 -3.81 8.48
C VAL A 53 -10.14 -4.47 9.79
N LEU A 54 -10.56 -3.67 10.78
CA LEU A 54 -11.04 -4.13 12.08
C LEU A 54 -12.52 -4.54 12.05
N LYS A 55 -13.28 -4.06 11.05
CA LYS A 55 -14.72 -4.30 10.88
C LYS A 55 -15.55 -3.87 12.09
N GLU A 56 -15.12 -2.82 12.77
CA GLU A 56 -15.89 -2.18 13.84
C GLU A 56 -17.21 -1.65 13.25
N GLY A 57 -18.34 -2.13 13.77
CA GLY A 57 -19.66 -1.80 13.24
C GLY A 57 -20.21 -2.75 12.17
N GLY A 58 -19.55 -3.88 11.88
CA GLY A 58 -20.13 -4.97 11.09
C GLY A 58 -20.08 -4.77 9.56
N GLY A 59 -19.12 -3.99 9.06
CA GLY A 59 -18.88 -3.85 7.62
C GLY A 59 -18.61 -5.20 6.94
N LEU A 60 -19.44 -5.54 5.95
CA LEU A 60 -19.30 -6.77 5.15
C LEU A 60 -18.48 -6.55 3.88
N GLU A 61 -18.43 -5.31 3.38
CA GLU A 61 -17.74 -4.95 2.15
C GLU A 61 -16.23 -4.91 2.35
N VAL A 62 -15.50 -5.60 1.45
CA VAL A 62 -14.04 -5.58 1.41
C VAL A 62 -13.59 -4.22 0.91
N GLY A 63 -12.72 -3.56 1.68
CA GLY A 63 -12.06 -2.34 1.28
C GLY A 63 -10.57 -2.59 1.08
N TYR A 64 -9.99 -2.06 0.01
CA TYR A 64 -8.60 -2.26 -0.34
C TYR A 64 -7.92 -0.94 -0.71
N LEU A 65 -6.92 -0.53 0.07
CA LEU A 65 -5.97 0.50 -0.37
C LEU A 65 -4.98 -0.19 -1.31
N ALA A 66 -5.22 -0.11 -2.61
CA ALA A 66 -4.39 -0.74 -3.62
C ALA A 66 -3.54 0.31 -4.35
N GLN A 67 -2.28 -0.06 -4.64
CA GLN A 67 -1.39 0.66 -5.56
C GLN A 67 -1.32 2.18 -5.31
N HIS A 68 -1.19 2.57 -4.04
CA HIS A 68 -1.18 3.98 -3.65
C HIS A 68 0.20 4.45 -3.18
N GLN A 69 0.69 5.59 -3.68
CA GLN A 69 1.94 6.24 -3.23
C GLN A 69 1.79 6.88 -1.83
N LEU A 70 1.45 6.04 -0.84
CA LEU A 70 1.17 6.45 0.54
C LEU A 70 2.40 7.11 1.20
N PHE A 71 3.59 6.64 0.85
CA PHE A 71 4.84 7.04 1.49
C PHE A 71 5.25 8.47 1.14
N ASP A 72 4.78 9.01 0.02
CA ASP A 72 5.01 10.41 -0.34
C ASP A 72 4.07 11.35 0.43
N GLN A 73 2.91 10.84 0.87
CA GLN A 73 1.99 11.58 1.74
C GLN A 73 2.35 11.47 3.23
N VAL A 74 3.04 10.39 3.63
CA VAL A 74 3.33 10.06 5.03
C VAL A 74 4.81 9.70 5.21
N PRO A 75 5.69 10.71 5.34
CA PRO A 75 7.13 10.49 5.54
C PRO A 75 7.47 9.62 6.76
N GLU A 76 6.63 9.66 7.80
CA GLU A 76 6.79 8.83 9.00
C GLU A 76 6.73 7.33 8.68
N LEU A 77 5.83 6.93 7.77
CA LEU A 77 5.76 5.54 7.31
C LEU A 77 6.89 5.23 6.31
N LYS A 78 7.29 6.20 5.46
CA LYS A 78 8.44 6.05 4.55
C LYS A 78 9.74 5.74 5.32
N ALA A 79 9.90 6.33 6.52
CA ALA A 79 11.05 6.09 7.38
C ALA A 79 11.15 4.65 7.91
N ASP A 80 10.06 3.88 7.89
CA ASP A 80 9.99 2.50 8.39
C ASP A 80 10.37 1.44 7.34
N ILE A 81 10.57 1.84 6.08
CA ILE A 81 11.02 0.98 4.98
C ILE A 81 12.32 1.49 4.36
N ARG A 82 12.97 0.66 3.54
CA ARG A 82 14.17 1.03 2.78
C ARG A 82 14.09 0.47 1.38
N GLU A 83 14.45 1.27 0.39
CA GLU A 83 14.57 0.78 -0.98
C GLU A 83 15.61 -0.36 -1.05
N PRO A 84 15.30 -1.50 -1.69
CA PRO A 84 16.26 -2.56 -1.89
C PRO A 84 17.39 -2.13 -2.84
N ASP A 85 18.64 -2.48 -2.52
CA ASP A 85 19.80 -2.16 -3.36
C ASP A 85 19.65 -2.70 -4.80
N TYR A 86 18.88 -3.78 -5.03
CA TYR A 86 18.62 -4.29 -6.37
C TYR A 86 17.94 -3.29 -7.31
N CYS A 87 17.24 -2.28 -6.78
CA CYS A 87 16.61 -1.23 -7.59
C CYS A 87 17.62 -0.33 -8.31
N CYS A 88 18.90 -0.32 -7.88
CA CYS A 88 19.93 0.45 -8.58
C CYS A 88 20.46 -0.23 -9.86
N ILE A 89 20.01 -1.45 -10.16
CA ILE A 89 20.38 -2.18 -11.37
C ILE A 89 19.35 -1.85 -12.44
N SER A 90 19.76 -1.10 -13.46
CA SER A 90 18.95 -0.82 -14.65
C SER A 90 19.40 -1.67 -15.84
N ASP A 91 18.46 -2.02 -16.72
CA ASP A 91 18.76 -2.62 -18.02
C ASP A 91 19.29 -1.57 -19.03
N ASN A 92 19.23 -0.29 -18.67
CA ASN A 92 19.63 0.84 -19.50
C ASN A 92 21.11 1.17 -19.25
N LEU A 93 21.98 0.72 -20.17
CA LEU A 93 23.43 0.92 -20.10
C LEU A 93 23.89 2.31 -20.58
N ASP A 94 22.96 3.18 -20.97
CA ASP A 94 23.27 4.52 -21.45
C ASP A 94 23.44 5.46 -20.25
N ASP A 95 24.62 6.07 -20.10
CA ASP A 95 25.01 6.95 -18.98
C ASP A 95 24.19 8.26 -18.89
N ASP A 96 23.32 8.51 -19.88
CA ASP A 96 22.52 9.73 -20.06
C ASP A 96 21.05 9.58 -19.61
N CYS A 97 20.59 8.41 -19.18
CA CYS A 97 19.27 8.31 -18.57
C CYS A 97 19.31 8.79 -17.12
N GLU A 98 18.51 9.82 -16.82
CA GLU A 98 18.22 10.22 -15.44
C GLU A 98 17.81 8.97 -14.65
N ASN A 99 18.43 8.74 -13.49
CA ASN A 99 18.00 7.69 -12.57
C ASN A 99 16.55 8.00 -12.17
N GLU A 100 15.58 7.38 -12.86
CA GLU A 100 14.18 7.50 -12.51
C GLU A 100 14.01 7.01 -11.06
N GLU A 101 13.40 7.84 -10.23
CA GLU A 101 13.11 7.45 -8.85
C GLU A 101 12.17 6.24 -8.84
N THR A 102 12.47 5.26 -7.98
CA THR A 102 11.63 4.07 -7.81
C THR A 102 10.25 4.46 -7.28
N ASP A 103 9.19 4.04 -7.98
CA ASP A 103 7.81 4.19 -7.50
C ASP A 103 7.57 3.31 -6.28
N ILE A 104 7.19 3.90 -5.14
CA ILE A 104 6.91 3.16 -3.91
C ILE A 104 5.42 3.23 -3.58
N ASN A 105 4.73 2.12 -3.80
CA ASN A 105 3.30 1.98 -3.52
C ASN A 105 3.04 1.13 -2.26
N ALA A 106 1.90 1.39 -1.62
CA ALA A 106 1.36 0.61 -0.52
C ALA A 106 0.13 -0.19 -0.98
N TRP A 107 0.05 -1.41 -0.47
CA TRP A 107 -1.13 -2.28 -0.55
C TRP A 107 -1.55 -2.64 0.87
N PHE A 108 -2.76 -2.28 1.26
CA PHE A 108 -3.26 -2.49 2.62
C PHE A 108 -4.75 -2.80 2.62
N GLY A 109 -5.13 -3.93 3.22
CA GLY A 109 -6.53 -4.31 3.38
C GLY A 109 -6.70 -5.56 4.25
N PRO A 110 -7.96 -5.95 4.51
CA PRO A 110 -8.28 -7.14 5.28
C PRO A 110 -8.03 -8.41 4.47
N LYS A 111 -8.11 -9.57 5.14
CA LYS A 111 -8.18 -10.87 4.46
C LYS A 111 -9.31 -10.87 3.42
N GLY A 112 -8.98 -11.28 2.19
CA GLY A 112 -9.94 -11.45 1.09
C GLY A 112 -9.82 -10.40 -0.01
N THR A 113 -8.96 -9.38 0.13
CA THR A 113 -8.63 -8.48 -0.98
C THR A 113 -8.07 -9.26 -2.18
N LEU A 114 -8.52 -8.92 -3.38
CA LEU A 114 -8.12 -9.59 -4.60
C LEU A 114 -7.64 -8.57 -5.65
N SER A 115 -6.41 -8.77 -6.12
CA SER A 115 -5.94 -8.18 -7.37
C SER A 115 -6.02 -9.26 -8.45
N PRO A 116 -6.93 -9.16 -9.44
CA PRO A 116 -6.98 -10.03 -10.60
C PRO A 116 -5.63 -10.17 -11.30
N LEU A 117 -5.46 -11.26 -12.06
CA LEU A 117 -4.24 -11.49 -12.84
C LEU A 117 -4.02 -10.36 -13.86
N HIS A 118 -2.85 -9.74 -13.81
CA HIS A 118 -2.42 -8.68 -14.71
C HIS A 118 -0.90 -8.67 -14.84
N THR A 119 -0.39 -7.75 -15.65
CA THR A 119 1.04 -7.47 -15.82
C THR A 119 1.30 -5.99 -15.64
N ASP A 120 2.41 -5.65 -15.00
CA ASP A 120 2.89 -4.28 -14.89
C ASP A 120 3.94 -3.97 -15.97
N PRO A 121 4.07 -2.69 -16.38
CA PRO A 121 5.08 -2.28 -17.35
C PRO A 121 6.50 -2.14 -16.75
N LYS A 122 6.64 -2.08 -15.41
CA LYS A 122 7.92 -1.93 -14.70
C LYS A 122 8.30 -3.23 -13.98
N HIS A 123 9.61 -3.42 -13.75
CA HIS A 123 10.10 -4.42 -12.80
C HIS A 123 9.56 -4.12 -11.40
N ASN A 124 9.21 -5.14 -10.61
CA ASN A 124 8.54 -4.96 -9.33
C ASN A 124 9.16 -5.83 -8.23
N LEU A 125 9.33 -5.26 -7.04
CA LEU A 125 9.69 -5.97 -5.81
C LEU A 125 8.56 -5.82 -4.79
N LEU A 126 7.77 -6.87 -4.63
CA LEU A 126 6.69 -6.90 -3.64
C LEU A 126 7.22 -7.33 -2.27
N ALA A 127 7.02 -6.48 -1.25
CA ALA A 127 7.49 -6.69 0.11
C ALA A 127 6.34 -6.98 1.08
N GLN A 128 6.26 -8.20 1.63
CA GLN A 128 5.28 -8.54 2.67
C GLN A 128 5.75 -8.03 4.04
N VAL A 129 4.88 -7.31 4.75
CA VAL A 129 5.18 -6.72 6.08
C VAL A 129 4.28 -7.23 7.21
N ARG A 130 3.14 -7.84 6.89
CA ARG A 130 2.14 -8.32 7.85
C ARG A 130 1.32 -9.44 7.24
N ASP A 131 1.13 -10.55 7.95
CA ASP A 131 0.28 -11.69 7.55
C ASP A 131 -1.03 -11.76 8.34
#